data_AF-A0A182EFF5-F1
#
_entry.id   AF-A0A182EFF5-F1
#
_cell.length_a   1.000
_cell.length_b   1.000
_cell.length_c   1.000
_cell.angle_alpha   90.00
_cell.angle_beta   90.00
_cell.angle_gamma   90.00
#
_symmetry.space_group_name_H-M   'P 1'
#
loop_
_entity.id
_entity.type
_entity.pdbx_description
1 polymer ?
#
loop_
_entity_poly.entity_id
_entity_poly.type
_entity_poly.pdbx_seq_one_letter_code
_entity_poly.pdbx_strand_id
1 'polypeptide(L)' 'MTFNTWVSGNNVENGIIKIASHIKRINPDVVALQEVRDRECLSHLLAAMGEKWTAAASTFSYPDTAILTKHK' A
#
# COMPACT_ATOMS: atom_id res chain seq x y z
N MET A 1 3.49 -10.14 4.10
CA MET A 1 2.01 -10.04 4.13
C MET A 1 1.51 -9.80 2.71
N THR A 2 0.35 -10.32 2.34
CA THR A 2 -0.36 -9.98 1.10
C THR A 2 -1.67 -9.27 1.45
N PHE A 3 -2.08 -8.26 0.68
CA PHE A 3 -3.30 -7.49 0.94
C PHE A 3 -3.95 -7.04 -0.38
N ASN A 4 -5.16 -7.51 -0.70
CA ASN A 4 -5.97 -6.92 -1.75
C ASN A 4 -6.73 -5.70 -1.20
N THR A 5 -6.51 -4.55 -1.82
CA THR A 5 -6.97 -3.25 -1.28
C THR A 5 -8.37 -2.85 -1.71
N TRP A 6 -9.00 -3.58 -2.64
CA TRP A 6 -10.27 -3.24 -3.29
C TRP A 6 -10.32 -1.79 -3.80
N VAL A 7 -9.79 -1.57 -5.00
CA VAL A 7 -9.62 -0.23 -5.61
C VAL A 7 -8.85 0.74 -4.69
N SER A 8 -7.71 0.31 -4.15
CA SER A 8 -6.87 1.12 -3.22
C SER A 8 -7.59 1.59 -1.96
N GLY A 9 -8.65 0.88 -1.56
CA GLY A 9 -9.50 1.25 -0.42
C GLY A 9 -10.48 2.38 -0.72
N ASN A 10 -10.63 2.84 -1.96
CA ASN A 10 -11.55 3.94 -2.32
C ASN A 10 -13.03 3.57 -2.11
N ASN A 11 -13.35 2.27 -2.15
CA ASN A 11 -14.69 1.77 -1.89
C ASN A 11 -14.98 1.58 -0.38
N VAL A 12 -14.03 1.94 0.48
CA VAL A 12 -14.14 1.81 1.93
C VAL A 12 -13.90 3.17 2.55
N GLU A 13 -14.81 3.61 3.42
CA GLU A 13 -14.61 4.84 4.19
C GLU A 13 -13.29 4.77 4.98
N ASN A 14 -12.42 5.77 4.77
CA ASN A 14 -11.07 5.83 5.33
C ASN A 14 -10.18 4.61 4.98
N GLY A 15 -10.37 4.02 3.80
CA GLY A 15 -9.71 2.78 3.38
C GLY A 15 -8.19 2.81 3.49
N ILE A 16 -7.53 3.87 3.01
CA ILE A 16 -6.07 4.03 3.10
C ILE A 16 -5.59 3.98 4.56
N ILE A 17 -6.28 4.66 5.47
CA ILE A 17 -5.93 4.69 6.90
C ILE A 17 -6.12 3.30 7.52
N LYS A 18 -7.17 2.57 7.14
CA LYS A 18 -7.40 1.20 7.59
C LYS A 18 -6.32 0.24 7.10
N ILE A 19 -5.96 0.31 5.82
CA ILE A 19 -4.87 -0.49 5.24
C ILE A 19 -3.55 -0.21 5.99
N ALA A 20 -3.20 1.07 6.17
CA ALA A 20 -2.01 1.47 6.92
C ALA A 20 -2.04 0.93 8.37
N SER A 21 -3.18 1.04 9.05
CA SER A 21 -3.38 0.53 10.41
C SER A 21 -3.15 -0.98 10.51
N HIS A 22 -3.70 -1.75 9.57
CA HIS A 22 -3.48 -3.20 9.50
C HIS A 22 -2.02 -3.57 9.29
N ILE A 23 -1.34 -2.91 8.34
CA ILE A 23 0.09 -3.16 8.07
C ILE A 23 0.92 -2.82 9.31
N LYS A 24 0.69 -1.67 9.95
CA LYS A 24 1.39 -1.27 11.19
C LYS A 24 1.17 -2.26 12.33
N ARG A 25 -0.07 -2.70 12.53
CA ARG A 25 -0.43 -3.64 13.61
C ARG A 25 0.25 -4.99 13.43
N ILE A 26 0.34 -5.50 12.21
CA ILE A 26 0.99 -6.79 11.91
C ILE A 26 2.52 -6.63 11.87
N ASN A 27 3.00 -5.43 11.52
CA ASN A 27 4.42 -5.09 11.41
C ASN A 27 5.24 -6.06 10.51
N PRO A 28 4.75 -6.46 9.32
CA PRO A 28 5.49 -7.36 8.44
C PRO A 28 6.72 -6.67 7.85
N ASP A 29 7.75 -7.41 7.41
CA ASP A 29 8.91 -6.79 6.76
C ASP A 29 8.67 -6.46 5.29
N VAL A 30 7.79 -7.23 4.63
CA VAL A 30 7.37 -7.04 3.24
C VAL A 30 5.85 -7.15 3.12
N VAL A 31 5.24 -6.26 2.33
CA VAL A 31 3.82 -6.28 1.97
C VAL A 31 3.68 -6.30 0.45
N ALA A 32 2.93 -7.26 -0.09
CA ALA A 32 2.49 -7.24 -1.48
C ALA A 32 1.03 -6.81 -1.56
N LEU A 33 0.76 -5.74 -2.30
CA LEU A 33 -0.57 -5.17 -2.53
C LEU A 33 -1.11 -5.56 -3.91
N GLN A 34 -2.42 -5.74 -3.96
CA GLN A 34 -3.21 -5.89 -5.19
C GLN A 34 -4.27 -4.78 -5.27
N GLU A 35 -4.73 -4.48 -6.48
CA GLU A 35 -5.67 -3.42 -6.83
C GLU A 35 -5.18 -2.00 -6.44
N VAL A 36 -3.88 -1.75 -6.62
CA VAL A 36 -3.34 -0.40 -6.47
C VAL A 36 -3.68 0.42 -7.73
N ARG A 37 -4.35 1.56 -7.54
CA ARG A 37 -4.97 2.30 -8.65
C ARG A 37 -3.96 3.18 -9.38
N ASP A 38 -3.15 3.89 -8.61
CA ASP A 38 -2.20 4.88 -9.10
C ASP A 38 -1.07 5.11 -8.08
N ARG A 39 -0.05 5.87 -8.48
CA ARG A 39 1.09 6.22 -7.62
C ARG A 39 0.72 7.19 -6.50
N GLU A 40 -0.37 7.94 -6.64
CA GLU A 40 -0.84 8.90 -5.63
C GLU A 40 -1.38 8.15 -4.41
N CYS A 41 -2.23 7.15 -4.62
CA CYS A 41 -2.70 6.24 -3.58
C CYS A 41 -1.53 5.58 -2.83
N LEU A 42 -0.51 5.13 -3.56
CA LEU A 42 0.68 4.52 -2.95
C LEU A 42 1.47 5.53 -2.11
N SER A 43 1.59 6.77 -2.58
CA SER A 43 2.25 7.87 -1.84
C SER A 43 1.49 8.22 -0.56
N HIS A 44 0.16 8.30 -0.62
CA HIS A 44 -0.68 8.52 0.57
C HIS A 44 -0.58 7.37 1.57
N LEU A 45 -0.54 6.12 1.09
CA LEU A 45 -0.35 4.96 1.96
C LEU A 45 1.02 5.01 2.65
N LEU A 46 2.10 5.29 1.93
CA LEU A 46 3.44 5.42 2.52
C LEU A 46 3.50 6.54 3.57
N ALA A 47 2.91 7.69 3.27
CA ALA A 47 2.80 8.80 4.23
C ALA A 47 2.05 8.37 5.51
N ALA A 48 0.94 7.64 5.35
CA ALA A 48 0.18 7.11 6.48
C ALA A 48 0.98 6.04 7.27
N MET A 49 1.89 5.30 6.64
CA MET A 49 2.74 4.31 7.29
C MET A 49 3.96 4.89 8.01
N GLY A 50 4.49 6.03 7.55
CA GLY A 50 5.65 6.73 8.13
C GLY A 50 6.99 6.39 7.46
N GLU A 51 8.06 7.04 7.94
CA GLU A 51 9.36 7.19 7.24
C GLU A 51 10.17 5.91 6.95
N LYS A 52 9.74 4.75 7.46
CA LYS A 52 10.47 3.49 7.33
C LYS A 52 10.11 2.70 6.07
N TRP A 53 9.09 3.09 5.33
CA TRP A 53 8.58 2.27 4.23
C TRP A 53 8.93 2.85 2.87
N THR A 54 9.32 1.96 1.96
CA THR A 54 9.48 2.24 0.54
C THR A 54 8.54 1.34 -0.26
N ALA A 55 8.27 1.71 -1.51
CA ALA A 55 7.44 0.91 -2.39
C ALA A 55 8.00 0.84 -3.81
N ALA A 56 7.84 -0.32 -4.44
CA ALA A 56 8.03 -0.54 -5.85
C ALA A 56 6.68 -0.94 -6.47
N ALA A 57 6.30 -0.31 -7.57
CA ALA A 57 5.06 -0.61 -8.30
C ALA A 57 5.36 -0.91 -9.77
N SER A 58 4.58 -1.81 -10.36
CA SER A 58 4.63 -2.08 -11.79
C SER A 58 4.29 -0.81 -12.59
N THR A 59 4.99 -0.58 -13.69
CA THR A 59 4.80 0.57 -14.58
C THR A 59 3.86 0.30 -15.76
N PHE A 60 3.31 -0.92 -15.87
CA PHE A 60 2.54 -1.32 -17.05
C PHE A 60 1.09 -0.81 -16.98
N SER A 61 0.88 0.44 -17.41
CA SER A 61 -0.40 1.15 -17.63
C SER A 61 -1.33 1.39 -16.42
N TYR A 62 -1.37 0.46 -15.45
CA TYR A 62 -1.99 0.60 -14.14
C TYR A 62 -1.12 -0.15 -13.14
N PRO A 63 -0.72 0.45 -12.00
CA PRO A 63 0.04 -0.25 -10.98
C PRO A 63 -0.86 -1.22 -10.22
N ASP A 64 -1.46 -2.23 -10.88
CA ASP A 64 -2.38 -3.19 -10.26
C ASP A 64 -1.77 -3.84 -9.01
N THR A 65 -0.45 -3.97 -8.98
CA THR A 65 0.31 -4.50 -7.85
C THR A 65 1.43 -3.58 -7.39
N ALA A 66 1.70 -3.57 -6.08
CA ALA A 66 2.86 -2.92 -5.49
C ALA A 66 3.50 -3.80 -4.40
N ILE A 67 4.80 -3.66 -4.20
CA ILE A 67 5.55 -4.28 -3.09
C ILE A 67 6.07 -3.17 -2.19
N LEU A 68 5.82 -3.28 -0.89
CA LEU A 68 6.30 -2.38 0.14
C LEU A 68 7.28 -3.11 1.04
N THR A 69 8.33 -2.41 1.44
CA THR A 69 9.38 -2.96 2.31
C THR A 69 9.85 -1.91 3.31
N LYS A 70 10.32 -2.36 4.47
CA LYS A 70 10.92 -1.49 5.50
C LYS A 70 12.34 -1.01 5.15
N HIS A 71 12.90 -1.52 4.05
CA HIS A 71 14.27 -1.26 3.64
C HIS A 71 14.33 -0.12 2.61
N LYS A 72 15.32 0.76 2.73
CA LYS A 72 15.68 1.75 1.71
C LYS A 72 16.68 1.17 0.72
#